data_AF-A0A382PE03-F1
#
_entry.id   AF-A0A382PE03-F1
#
_cell.length_a   1.000
_cell.length_b   1.000
_cell.length_c   1.000
_cell.angle_alpha   90.00
_cell.angle_beta   90.00
_cell.angle_gamma   90.00
#
_symmetry.space_group_name_H-M   'P 1'
#
loop_
_entity.id
_entity.type
_entity.pdbx_description
1 polymer ?
#
loop_
_entity_poly.entity_id
_entity_poly.type
_entity_poly.pdbx_seq_one_letter_code
_entity_poly.pdbx_strand_id
1 'polypeptide(L)'
;VRRKGLVRRFARQGIVAGGVIPGCRDHLRDMSADAYVDKVVAGELHDPALSFQLENGFEALGTIPDYMDDAAVGDNAVLIVWRNPDLADTA
;
A
#
# COMPACT_ATOMS: atom_id res chain seq x y z
N VAL A 1 -5.26 14.44 -8.38
CA VAL A 1 -5.73 15.68 -7.69
C VAL A 1 -7.14 15.58 -7.03
N ARG A 2 -8.06 14.66 -7.39
CA ARG A 2 -9.46 14.74 -6.87
C ARG A 2 -9.76 14.12 -5.49
N ARG A 3 -9.14 13.01 -5.08
CA ARG A 3 -9.51 12.31 -3.82
C ARG A 3 -8.96 12.99 -2.55
N LYS A 4 -7.67 13.30 -2.53
CA LYS A 4 -7.01 13.97 -1.38
C LYS A 4 -7.63 15.34 -1.07
N GLY A 5 -8.04 16.08 -2.10
CA GLY A 5 -8.74 17.36 -1.93
C GLY A 5 -10.10 17.22 -1.22
N LEU A 6 -10.86 16.15 -1.49
CA LEU A 6 -12.12 15.88 -0.78
C LEU A 6 -11.87 15.49 0.67
N VAL A 7 -10.85 14.67 0.94
CA VAL A 7 -10.46 14.26 2.30
C VAL A 7 -10.10 15.48 3.14
N ARG A 8 -9.29 16.40 2.58
CA ARG A 8 -8.97 17.69 3.21
C ARG A 8 -10.20 18.56 3.44
N ARG A 9 -11.02 18.76 2.40
CA ARG A 9 -12.24 19.59 2.45
C ARG A 9 -13.23 19.15 3.54
N PHE A 10 -13.34 17.85 3.78
CA PHE A 10 -14.26 17.31 4.79
C PHE A 10 -13.56 16.94 6.11
N ALA A 11 -12.35 17.44 6.34
CA ALA A 11 -11.56 17.19 7.55
C ALA A 11 -11.52 15.69 7.93
N ARG A 12 -11.33 14.82 6.94
CA ARG A 12 -11.16 13.38 7.17
C ARG A 12 -9.69 13.09 7.48
N GLN A 13 -9.44 12.08 8.32
CA GLN A 13 -8.11 11.73 8.80
C GLN A 13 -7.16 11.22 7.69
N GLY A 14 -7.69 10.68 6.60
CA GLY A 14 -6.85 10.14 5.53
C GLY A 14 -7.62 9.26 4.55
N ILE A 15 -6.87 8.48 3.78
CA ILE A 15 -7.35 7.45 2.87
C ILE A 15 -6.72 6.14 3.29
N VAL A 16 -7.53 5.09 3.43
CA VAL A 16 -7.07 3.71 3.62
C VAL A 16 -7.49 2.91 2.38
N ALA A 17 -6.58 2.10 1.85
CA ALA A 17 -6.88 1.22 0.73
C ALA A 17 -6.14 -0.13 0.88
N GLY A 18 -6.77 -1.19 0.39
CA GLY A 18 -6.14 -2.49 0.14
C GLY A 18 -5.93 -2.66 -1.35
N GLY A 19 -4.72 -3.03 -1.78
CA GLY A 19 -4.37 -3.17 -3.19
C GLY A 19 -3.53 -4.40 -3.49
N VAL A 20 -3.63 -4.89 -4.73
CA VAL A 20 -2.83 -6.00 -5.23
C VAL A 20 -1.39 -5.56 -5.45
N ILE A 21 -0.44 -6.43 -5.12
CA ILE A 21 1.00 -6.28 -5.39
C ILE A 21 1.42 -7.29 -6.47
N PRO A 22 1.22 -6.97 -7.76
CA PRO A 22 1.36 -7.94 -8.84
C PRO A 22 2.78 -8.50 -8.97
N GLY A 23 3.82 -7.72 -8.63
CA GLY A 23 5.20 -8.20 -8.70
C GLY A 23 5.53 -9.24 -7.62
N CYS A 24 4.70 -9.36 -6.57
CA CYS A 24 4.92 -10.35 -5.52
C CYS A 24 4.90 -11.78 -6.07
N ARG A 25 4.11 -12.04 -7.12
CA ARG A 25 4.00 -13.34 -7.82
C ARG A 25 5.34 -14.01 -8.08
N ASP A 26 6.32 -13.23 -8.54
CA ASP A 26 7.62 -13.73 -8.97
C ASP A 26 8.55 -14.04 -7.79
N HIS A 27 8.19 -13.60 -6.58
CA HIS A 27 8.98 -13.69 -5.36
C HIS A 27 8.35 -14.57 -4.26
N LEU A 28 7.09 -14.98 -4.40
CA LEU A 28 6.36 -15.81 -3.42
C LEU A 28 7.02 -17.16 -3.12
N ARG A 29 7.92 -17.65 -3.98
CA ARG A 29 8.69 -18.88 -3.74
C ARG A 29 9.91 -18.67 -2.85
N ASP A 30 10.46 -17.46 -2.84
CA ASP A 30 11.73 -17.15 -2.19
C ASP A 30 11.55 -16.32 -0.90
N MET A 31 10.43 -15.60 -0.77
CA MET A 31 10.12 -14.78 0.39
C MET A 31 8.62 -14.66 0.65
N SER A 32 8.24 -14.26 1.86
CA SER A 32 6.85 -13.95 2.20
C SER A 32 6.40 -12.64 1.52
N ALA A 33 5.09 -12.46 1.38
CA ALA A 33 4.53 -11.23 0.84
C ALA A 33 4.89 -10.00 1.68
N ASP A 34 4.96 -10.13 3.02
CA ASP A 34 5.44 -9.06 3.91
C ASP A 34 6.89 -8.68 3.62
N ALA A 35 7.79 -9.67 3.51
CA ALA A 35 9.19 -9.42 3.18
C ALA A 35 9.36 -8.78 1.80
N TYR A 36 8.50 -9.12 0.84
CA TYR A 36 8.44 -8.46 -0.46
C TYR A 36 8.03 -6.99 -0.32
N VAL A 37 6.95 -6.70 0.42
CA VAL A 37 6.49 -5.32 0.68
C VAL A 37 7.57 -4.50 1.35
N ASP A 38 8.24 -5.04 2.37
CA ASP A 38 9.33 -4.37 3.08
C ASP A 38 10.48 -3.98 2.14
N LYS A 39 10.85 -4.87 1.23
CA LYS A 39 11.88 -4.59 0.21
C LYS A 39 11.45 -3.55 -0.80
N VAL A 40 10.17 -3.52 -1.18
CA VAL A 40 9.63 -2.46 -2.05
C VAL A 40 9.64 -1.11 -1.34
N VAL A 41 9.25 -1.07 -0.05
CA VAL A 41 9.30 0.13 0.78
C VAL A 41 10.73 0.63 0.96
N ALA A 42 11.70 -0.29 1.12
CA ALA A 42 13.12 0.03 1.19
C ALA A 42 13.73 0.48 -0.16
N GLY A 43 12.99 0.33 -1.28
CA GLY A 43 13.47 0.63 -2.62
C GLY A 43 14.43 -0.41 -3.21
N GLU A 44 14.55 -1.58 -2.58
CA GLU A 44 15.35 -2.71 -3.08
C GLU A 44 14.64 -3.46 -4.21
N LEU A 45 13.31 -3.50 -4.15
CA LEU A 45 12.43 -4.04 -5.18
C LEU A 45 11.50 -2.95 -5.72
N HIS A 46 11.00 -3.18 -6.93
CA HIS A 46 10.04 -2.28 -7.56
C HIS A 46 8.76 -3.04 -7.86
N ASP A 47 7.65 -2.59 -7.28
CA ASP A 47 6.32 -3.06 -7.61
C ASP A 47 5.54 -1.94 -8.30
N PRO A 48 5.02 -2.15 -9.52
CA PRO A 48 4.41 -1.07 -10.29
C PRO A 48 3.17 -0.46 -9.60
N ALA A 49 2.46 -1.23 -8.78
CA ALA A 49 1.29 -0.74 -8.07
C ALA A 49 1.68 -0.09 -6.73
N LEU A 50 2.45 -0.80 -5.90
CA LEU A 50 2.83 -0.30 -4.58
C LEU A 50 3.81 0.87 -4.67
N SER A 51 4.87 0.79 -5.48
CA SER A 51 5.84 1.89 -5.64
C SER A 51 5.15 3.17 -6.09
N PHE A 52 4.19 3.10 -7.03
CA PHE A 52 3.41 4.28 -7.44
C PHE A 52 2.62 4.89 -6.26
N GLN A 53 2.02 4.07 -5.39
CA GLN A 53 1.28 4.59 -4.23
C GLN A 53 2.23 5.23 -3.20
N LEU A 54 3.39 4.62 -2.97
CA LEU A 54 4.44 5.18 -2.10
C LEU A 54 4.95 6.53 -2.62
N GLU A 55 5.20 6.66 -3.93
CA GLU A 55 5.56 7.93 -4.58
C GLU A 55 4.44 8.98 -4.43
N ASN A 56 3.19 8.54 -4.37
CA ASN A 56 2.06 9.39 -4.06
C ASN A 56 1.93 9.69 -2.55
N GLY A 57 2.90 9.30 -1.71
CA GLY A 57 2.93 9.60 -0.27
C GLY A 57 2.01 8.73 0.57
N PHE A 58 1.59 7.56 0.07
CA PHE A 58 0.99 6.54 0.93
C PHE A 58 2.09 5.81 1.72
N GLU A 59 1.75 5.35 2.91
CA GLU A 59 2.53 4.45 3.75
C GLU A 59 2.00 3.03 3.56
N ALA A 60 2.87 2.04 3.39
CA ALA A 60 2.48 0.63 3.48
C ALA A 60 2.53 0.18 4.95
N LEU A 61 1.45 -0.41 5.46
CA LEU A 61 1.37 -0.88 6.84
C LEU A 61 1.62 -2.39 6.99
N GLY A 62 1.60 -3.13 5.89
CA GLY A 62 1.80 -4.58 5.87
C GLY A 62 0.88 -5.26 4.86
N THR A 63 1.02 -6.57 4.72
CA THR A 63 0.12 -7.35 3.88
C THR A 63 -1.16 -7.74 4.61
N ILE A 64 -2.22 -7.99 3.84
CA ILE A 64 -3.46 -8.59 4.29
C ILE A 64 -3.54 -9.94 3.58
N PRO A 65 -3.30 -11.06 4.29
CA PRO A 65 -3.44 -12.39 3.72
C PRO A 65 -4.91 -12.72 3.45
N ASP A 66 -5.16 -13.60 2.48
CA ASP A 66 -6.48 -14.07 2.07
C ASP A 66 -7.49 -12.94 1.76
N TYR A 67 -6.98 -11.79 1.30
CA TYR A 67 -7.79 -10.61 1.05
C TYR A 67 -8.64 -10.74 -0.22
N MET A 68 -8.17 -11.54 -1.17
CA MET A 68 -8.86 -11.81 -2.42
C MET A 68 -8.45 -13.17 -2.99
N ASP A 69 -9.36 -13.82 -3.71
CA ASP A 69 -9.10 -15.07 -4.43
C ASP A 69 -8.37 -14.76 -5.74
N ASP A 70 -7.06 -14.55 -5.62
CA ASP A 70 -6.15 -14.33 -6.75
C ASP A 70 -4.83 -15.06 -6.49
N ALA A 71 -4.82 -16.32 -6.95
CA ALA A 71 -3.65 -17.19 -6.88
C ALA A 71 -2.41 -16.60 -7.56
N ALA A 72 -2.55 -15.59 -8.45
CA ALA A 72 -1.39 -14.93 -9.05
C ALA A 72 -0.58 -14.15 -8.00
N VAL A 73 -1.21 -13.64 -6.94
CA VAL A 73 -0.54 -12.90 -5.85
C VAL A 73 -0.57 -13.65 -4.52
N GLY A 74 -0.90 -14.95 -4.57
CA GLY A 74 -1.02 -15.79 -3.38
C GLY A 74 -2.08 -15.27 -2.41
N ASP A 75 -3.15 -14.70 -2.94
CA ASP A 75 -4.29 -14.16 -2.18
C ASP A 75 -3.95 -12.98 -1.25
N ASN A 76 -2.76 -12.39 -1.41
CA ASN A 76 -2.28 -11.27 -0.59
C ASN A 76 -2.62 -9.91 -1.22
N ALA A 77 -2.99 -8.96 -0.36
CA ALA A 77 -3.02 -7.54 -0.67
C ALA A 77 -2.07 -6.76 0.24
N VAL A 78 -1.78 -5.50 -0.09
CA VAL A 78 -1.07 -4.57 0.79
C VAL A 78 -2.04 -3.53 1.35
N LEU A 79 -1.99 -3.31 2.65
CA LEU A 79 -2.69 -2.21 3.32
C LEU A 79 -1.87 -0.93 3.17
N ILE A 80 -2.43 0.08 2.52
CA ILE A 80 -1.80 1.39 2.36
C ILE A 80 -2.64 2.50 2.99
N VAL A 81 -1.96 3.49 3.57
CA VAL A 81 -2.59 4.64 4.22
C VAL A 81 -1.96 5.92 3.74
N TRP A 82 -2.78 6.86 3.27
CA TRP A 82 -2.39 8.25 3.11
C TRP A 82 -2.98 9.06 4.26
N ARG A 83 -2.12 9.60 5.12
CA ARG A 83 -2.55 10.46 6.23
C ARG A 83 -2.78 11.88 5.74
N ASN A 84 -3.86 12.50 6.21
CA ASN A 84 -4.12 13.89 5.90
C ASN A 84 -3.14 14.79 6.67
N PRO A 85 -2.21 15.49 5.99
CA PRO A 85 -1.21 16.31 6.68
C PRO A 85 -1.84 17.50 7.41
N ASP A 86 -3.02 17.96 6.99
CA ASP A 86 -3.72 19.09 7.59
C ASP A 86 -4.24 18.76 9.01
N LEU A 87 -4.29 17.48 9.39
CA LEU A 87 -4.75 16.99 10.70
C LEU A 87 -3.66 16.25 11.49
N ALA A 88 -2.51 15.98 10.87
CA ALA A 88 -1.43 15.17 11.44
C ALA A 88 -0.74 15.85 12.64
N ASP A 89 -0.90 17.17 12.80
CA ASP A 89 -0.30 17.99 13.86
C ASP A 89 -1.16 18.11 15.14
N THR A 90 -2.18 17.24 15.31
CA THR A 90 -3.09 17.29 16.48
C THR A 90 -2.76 16.24 17.56
N ALA A 91 -1.52 15.75 17.60
CA ALA A 91 -1.07 14.81 18.63
C ALA A 91 -0.38 15.53 19.79
#